data_AF-A0A1I0R6D1-F1
#
_entry.id   AF-A0A1I0R6D1-F1
#
_cell.length_a   1.000
_cell.length_b   1.000
_cell.length_c   1.000
_cell.angle_alpha   90.00
_cell.angle_beta   90.00
_cell.angle_gamma   90.00
#
_symmetry.space_group_name_H-M   'P 1'
#
loop_
_entity.id
_entity.type
_entity.pdbx_description
1 polymer ?
#
loop_
_entity_poly.entity_id
_entity_poly.type
_entity_poly.pdbx_seq_one_letter_code
_entity_poly.pdbx_strand_id
1 'polypeptide(L)'
;MFENPKVFRNYIMVVLFACILSGMLSYQYQKLWGVFQGCAWDGAFAWAMRSMLTAYVMTPIAMFFSMHMIRNDFTSVNVIRYKNRRKLWNKQCLELYGIALITIALDMIISFIVAYVYNGVWWNFSSTNSLFFWATGIMDVHFYIPIKILLVLFINSGEVYVVLIGGLLIYWLFNSKIITMLATLLFCFCENRYLHVLFTKSGWGDYYNELVDSKLYVSSLLRIIIGILIIMLISFFITGRKDFINGDKAEQ
;
A
#
# COMPACT_ATOMS: atom_id res chain seq x y z
N MET A 1 -15.92 -3.10 -8.42
CA MET A 1 -14.96 -3.64 -9.41
C MET A 1 -14.98 -2.69 -10.59
N PHE A 2 -13.96 -1.85 -10.62
CA PHE A 2 -13.79 -0.54 -11.26
C PHE A 2 -14.78 -0.14 -12.37
N GLU A 3 -15.63 0.85 -12.06
CA GLU A 3 -16.62 1.41 -12.98
C GLU A 3 -16.02 2.21 -14.17
N ASN A 4 -14.72 2.50 -14.12
CA ASN A 4 -14.03 3.23 -15.19
C ASN A 4 -12.77 2.49 -15.68
N PRO A 5 -12.88 1.65 -16.73
CA PRO A 5 -11.77 0.82 -17.20
C PRO A 5 -10.60 1.64 -17.76
N LYS A 6 -10.85 2.85 -18.27
CA LYS A 6 -9.79 3.74 -18.77
C LYS A 6 -8.93 4.28 -17.62
N VAL A 7 -9.57 4.75 -16.55
CA VAL A 7 -8.86 5.24 -15.36
C VAL A 7 -8.08 4.11 -14.68
N PHE A 8 -8.69 2.92 -14.59
CA PHE A 8 -8.02 1.74 -14.05
C PHE A 8 -6.80 1.31 -14.90
N ARG A 9 -6.93 1.29 -16.23
CA ARG A 9 -5.79 0.99 -17.11
C ARG A 9 -4.65 2.00 -16.92
N ASN A 10 -4.96 3.29 -16.87
CA ASN A 10 -3.95 4.34 -16.66
C ASN A 10 -3.29 4.19 -15.28
N TYR A 11 -4.06 3.85 -14.25
CA TYR A 11 -3.55 3.54 -12.93
C TYR A 11 -2.51 2.42 -12.98
N ILE A 12 -2.87 1.28 -13.58
CA ILE A 12 -1.96 0.14 -13.72
C ILE A 12 -0.68 0.55 -14.44
N MET A 13 -0.77 1.27 -15.57
CA MET A 13 0.42 1.72 -16.31
C MET A 13 1.35 2.61 -15.47
N VAL A 14 0.80 3.53 -14.67
CA VAL A 14 1.58 4.41 -13.80
C VAL A 14 2.23 3.61 -12.66
N VAL A 15 1.50 2.69 -12.04
CA VAL A 15 2.04 1.80 -11.00
C VAL A 15 3.16 0.93 -11.57
N LEU A 16 2.96 0.30 -12.73
CA LEU A 16 3.98 -0.51 -13.40
C LEU A 16 5.27 0.30 -13.62
N PHE A 17 5.14 1.51 -14.18
CA PHE A 17 6.28 2.38 -14.41
C PHE A 17 6.99 2.76 -13.11
N ALA A 18 6.24 3.14 -12.08
CA ALA A 18 6.78 3.48 -10.78
C ALA A 18 7.48 2.27 -10.12
N CYS A 19 6.97 1.05 -10.25
CA CYS A 19 7.56 -0.17 -9.71
C CYS A 19 8.88 -0.51 -10.41
N ILE A 20 8.94 -0.36 -11.75
CA ILE A 20 10.18 -0.58 -12.51
C ILE A 20 11.25 0.42 -12.06
N LEU A 21 10.89 1.72 -12.00
CA LEU A 21 11.80 2.76 -11.54
C LEU A 21 12.27 2.51 -10.10
N SER A 22 11.34 2.10 -9.23
CA SER A 22 11.61 1.69 -7.84
C SER A 22 12.65 0.60 -7.77
N GLY A 23 12.43 -0.51 -8.49
CA GLY A 23 13.34 -1.65 -8.53
C GLY A 23 14.72 -1.27 -9.06
N MET A 24 14.80 -0.43 -10.08
CA MET A 24 16.07 0.06 -10.63
C MET A 24 16.84 0.91 -9.62
N LEU A 25 16.17 1.84 -8.92
CA LEU A 25 16.78 2.67 -7.88
C LEU A 25 17.25 1.82 -6.69
N SER A 26 16.46 0.83 -6.29
CA SER A 26 16.81 -0.13 -5.23
C SER A 26 18.04 -0.96 -5.60
N TYR A 27 18.14 -1.42 -6.86
CA TYR A 27 19.33 -2.12 -7.34
C TYR A 27 20.58 -1.23 -7.33
N GLN A 28 20.50 0.00 -7.86
CA GLN A 28 21.63 0.94 -7.88
C GLN A 28 22.09 1.26 -6.46
N TYR A 29 21.14 1.43 -5.54
CA TYR A 29 21.44 1.61 -4.13
C TYR A 29 22.13 0.37 -3.54
N GLN A 30 21.63 -0.85 -3.78
CA GLN A 30 22.32 -2.05 -3.32
C GLN A 30 23.76 -2.15 -3.83
N LYS A 31 23.97 -1.85 -5.10
CA LYS A 31 25.29 -1.88 -5.74
C LYS A 31 26.26 -0.87 -5.13
N LEU A 32 25.81 0.34 -4.81
CA LEU A 32 26.64 1.41 -4.24
C LEU A 32 27.20 1.06 -2.86
N TRP A 33 26.48 0.25 -2.08
CA TRP A 33 26.87 -0.07 -0.71
C TRP A 33 27.55 -1.44 -0.58
N GLY A 34 27.44 -2.32 -1.57
CA GLY A 34 28.37 -3.43 -1.79
C GLY A 34 28.42 -4.54 -0.72
N VAL A 35 27.48 -4.58 0.22
CA VAL A 35 27.56 -5.49 1.39
C VAL A 35 27.07 -6.92 1.09
N PHE A 36 26.13 -7.11 0.16
CA PHE A 36 25.48 -8.40 -0.10
C PHE A 36 25.31 -8.70 -1.59
N GLN A 37 25.39 -9.99 -1.96
CA GLN A 37 24.98 -10.44 -3.29
C GLN A 37 23.44 -10.44 -3.37
N GLY A 38 22.86 -9.66 -4.29
CA GLY A 38 21.41 -9.64 -4.47
C GLY A 38 20.87 -10.95 -5.02
N CYS A 39 19.68 -11.34 -4.58
CA CYS A 39 18.91 -12.45 -5.17
C CYS A 39 17.50 -12.01 -5.59
N ALA A 40 16.77 -12.87 -6.30
CA ALA A 40 15.40 -12.56 -6.72
C ALA A 40 14.45 -12.32 -5.53
N TRP A 41 14.62 -13.07 -4.43
CA TRP A 41 13.82 -12.88 -3.21
C TRP A 41 14.12 -11.57 -2.48
N ASP A 42 15.34 -11.03 -2.59
CA ASP A 42 15.65 -9.67 -2.13
C ASP A 42 14.79 -8.64 -2.88
N GLY A 43 14.53 -8.87 -4.16
CA GLY A 43 13.60 -8.09 -4.96
C GLY A 43 12.18 -8.08 -4.39
N ALA A 44 11.61 -9.26 -4.16
CA ALA A 44 10.23 -9.41 -3.68
C ALA A 44 10.01 -8.89 -2.25
N PHE A 45 11.00 -9.04 -1.37
CA PHE A 45 10.83 -8.81 0.07
C PHE A 45 11.51 -7.54 0.58
N ALA A 46 12.64 -7.10 -0.01
CA ALA A 46 13.37 -5.92 0.44
C ALA A 46 13.30 -4.75 -0.54
N TRP A 47 13.36 -5.00 -1.85
CA TRP A 47 13.32 -3.91 -2.84
C TRP A 47 11.91 -3.39 -3.06
N ALA A 48 10.94 -4.29 -3.22
CA ALA A 48 9.52 -3.95 -3.29
C ALA A 48 9.03 -3.25 -2.01
N MET A 49 9.65 -3.58 -0.88
CA MET A 49 9.23 -3.08 0.43
C MET A 49 10.07 -1.92 0.91
N ARG A 50 10.81 -1.28 0.00
CA ARG A 50 11.62 -0.13 0.36
C ARG A 50 10.70 1.04 0.71
N SER A 51 10.54 1.20 2.02
CA SER A 51 9.57 2.02 2.72
C SER A 51 9.36 3.42 2.08
N MET A 52 10.44 4.06 1.60
CA MET A 52 10.40 5.35 0.93
C MET A 52 9.56 5.37 -0.36
N LEU A 53 9.67 4.37 -1.24
CA LEU A 53 8.99 4.39 -2.54
C LEU A 53 7.53 3.96 -2.43
N THR A 54 7.25 2.93 -1.63
CA THR A 54 5.88 2.49 -1.36
C THR A 54 5.09 3.59 -0.64
N ALA A 55 5.68 4.25 0.37
CA ALA A 55 4.99 5.30 1.12
C ALA A 55 4.91 6.65 0.40
N TYR A 56 5.99 7.13 -0.22
CA TYR A 56 6.02 8.49 -0.79
C TYR A 56 5.60 8.56 -2.26
N VAL A 57 5.60 7.44 -2.98
CA VAL A 57 5.27 7.43 -4.41
C VAL A 57 4.02 6.60 -4.66
N MET A 58 4.00 5.34 -4.23
CA MET A 58 2.86 4.45 -4.53
C MET A 58 1.59 4.86 -3.80
N THR A 59 1.65 5.14 -2.50
CA THR A 59 0.45 5.50 -1.71
C THR A 59 -0.20 6.80 -2.22
N PRO A 60 0.53 7.89 -2.53
CA PRO A 60 -0.06 9.08 -3.15
C PRO A 60 -0.64 8.82 -4.55
N ILE A 61 0.01 7.99 -5.38
CA ILE A 61 -0.53 7.61 -6.70
C ILE A 61 -1.84 6.84 -6.53
N ALA A 62 -1.87 5.82 -5.66
CA ALA A 62 -3.08 5.06 -5.34
C ALA A 62 -4.20 5.97 -4.81
N MET A 63 -3.86 6.95 -3.99
CA MET A 63 -4.81 7.93 -3.48
C MET A 63 -5.36 8.85 -4.58
N PHE A 64 -4.50 9.36 -5.45
CA PHE A 64 -4.89 10.20 -6.57
C PHE A 64 -5.88 9.49 -7.50
N PHE A 65 -5.56 8.24 -7.87
CA PHE A 65 -6.40 7.45 -8.75
C PHE A 65 -7.70 7.00 -8.07
N SER A 66 -7.65 6.55 -6.82
CA SER A 66 -8.88 6.21 -6.08
C SER A 66 -9.85 7.39 -5.99
N MET A 67 -9.35 8.61 -5.75
CA MET A 67 -10.17 9.83 -5.77
C MET A 67 -10.79 10.14 -7.13
N HIS A 68 -10.18 9.70 -8.23
CA HIS A 68 -10.76 9.83 -9.58
C HIS A 68 -11.81 8.75 -9.87
N MET A 69 -11.63 7.54 -9.33
CA MET A 69 -12.57 6.44 -9.47
C MET A 69 -13.83 6.69 -8.64
N ILE A 70 -13.65 7.19 -7.42
CA ILE A 70 -14.73 7.45 -6.47
C ILE A 70 -15.44 8.78 -6.77
N ARG A 71 -14.89 9.66 -7.62
CA ARG A 71 -15.51 10.95 -8.01
C ARG A 71 -16.97 10.80 -8.44
N ASN A 72 -17.28 9.72 -9.17
CA ASN A 72 -18.61 9.50 -9.72
C ASN A 72 -19.61 9.03 -8.66
N ASP A 73 -19.17 8.46 -7.55
CA ASP A 73 -20.04 8.00 -6.46
C ASP A 73 -20.74 9.16 -5.74
N PHE A 74 -20.17 10.37 -5.80
CA PHE A 74 -20.75 11.59 -5.23
C PHE A 74 -21.64 12.38 -6.21
N THR A 75 -21.84 11.86 -7.43
CA THR A 75 -22.80 12.48 -8.36
C THR A 75 -24.23 12.25 -7.89
N SER A 76 -25.11 13.21 -8.15
CA SER A 76 -26.52 13.17 -7.72
C SER A 76 -27.22 11.87 -8.12
N VAL A 77 -26.87 11.30 -9.27
CA VAL A 77 -27.40 10.03 -9.78
C VAL A 77 -27.01 8.84 -8.89
N ASN A 78 -25.75 8.74 -8.46
CA ASN A 78 -25.29 7.66 -7.59
C ASN A 78 -25.75 7.85 -6.14
N VAL A 79 -25.86 9.10 -5.69
CA VAL A 79 -26.45 9.46 -4.41
C VAL A 79 -27.92 8.99 -4.31
N ILE A 80 -28.71 9.18 -5.37
CA ILE A 80 -30.10 8.68 -5.46
C ILE A 80 -30.14 7.14 -5.55
N ARG A 81 -29.18 6.52 -6.24
CA ARG A 81 -29.13 5.05 -6.43
C ARG A 81 -28.79 4.28 -5.15
N TYR A 82 -27.84 4.76 -4.35
CA TYR A 82 -27.38 4.02 -3.16
C TYR A 82 -28.29 4.20 -1.95
N LYS A 83 -29.06 5.31 -1.87
CA LYS A 83 -30.01 5.69 -0.80
C LYS A 83 -29.47 5.72 0.64
N ASN A 84 -28.31 5.11 0.91
CA ASN A 84 -27.71 4.93 2.22
C ASN A 84 -26.19 5.23 2.15
N ARG A 85 -25.75 6.20 2.96
CA ARG A 85 -24.35 6.64 3.08
C ARG A 85 -23.40 5.55 3.53
N ARG A 86 -23.83 4.69 4.46
CA ARG A 86 -23.01 3.58 4.98
C ARG A 86 -22.73 2.53 3.91
N LYS A 87 -23.72 2.24 3.06
CA LYS A 87 -23.55 1.29 1.96
C LYS A 87 -22.53 1.80 0.93
N LEU A 88 -22.58 3.10 0.63
CA LEU A 88 -21.62 3.75 -0.26
C LEU A 88 -20.20 3.75 0.34
N TRP A 89 -20.09 4.13 1.62
CA TRP A 89 -18.82 4.08 2.36
C TRP A 89 -18.20 2.69 2.33
N ASN A 90 -18.97 1.64 2.65
CA ASN A 90 -18.47 0.27 2.64
C ASN A 90 -18.01 -0.21 1.26
N LYS A 91 -18.72 0.20 0.18
CA LYS A 91 -18.29 -0.06 -1.20
C LYS A 91 -16.92 0.59 -1.45
N GLN A 92 -16.77 1.87 -1.11
CA GLN A 92 -15.53 2.61 -1.31
C GLN A 92 -14.37 2.00 -0.51
N CYS A 93 -14.61 1.59 0.73
CA CYS A 93 -13.62 0.86 1.54
C CYS A 93 -13.17 -0.45 0.85
N LEU A 94 -14.09 -1.27 0.36
CA LEU A 94 -13.74 -2.51 -0.35
C LEU A 94 -12.94 -2.25 -1.62
N GLU A 95 -13.28 -1.20 -2.38
CA GLU A 95 -12.54 -0.82 -3.59
C GLU A 95 -11.13 -0.32 -3.26
N LEU A 96 -10.97 0.48 -2.19
CA LEU A 96 -9.66 0.93 -1.71
C LEU A 96 -8.79 -0.23 -1.24
N TYR A 97 -9.37 -1.23 -0.55
CA TYR A 97 -8.62 -2.43 -0.16
C TYR A 97 -8.14 -3.21 -1.39
N GLY A 98 -8.99 -3.35 -2.42
CA GLY A 98 -8.61 -3.95 -3.69
C GLY A 98 -7.47 -3.20 -4.39
N ILE A 99 -7.50 -1.86 -4.38
CA ILE A 99 -6.41 -1.02 -4.91
C ILE A 99 -5.12 -1.27 -4.13
N ALA A 100 -5.17 -1.24 -2.78
CA ALA A 100 -3.99 -1.49 -1.94
C ALA A 100 -3.34 -2.86 -2.23
N LEU A 101 -4.16 -3.92 -2.29
CA LEU A 101 -3.69 -5.26 -2.63
C LEU A 101 -3.02 -5.34 -4.00
N ILE A 102 -3.65 -4.79 -5.04
CA ILE A 102 -3.11 -4.81 -6.41
C ILE A 102 -1.79 -4.03 -6.47
N THR A 103 -1.70 -2.90 -5.78
CA THR A 103 -0.48 -2.06 -5.75
C THR A 103 0.70 -2.85 -5.21
N ILE A 104 0.54 -3.45 -4.03
CA ILE A 104 1.61 -4.19 -3.37
C ILE A 104 1.95 -5.47 -4.13
N ALA A 105 0.94 -6.17 -4.67
CA ALA A 105 1.19 -7.37 -5.47
C ALA A 105 2.00 -7.06 -6.73
N LEU A 106 1.67 -5.97 -7.46
CA LEU A 106 2.43 -5.53 -8.62
C LEU A 106 3.86 -5.15 -8.24
N ASP A 107 4.03 -4.42 -7.13
CA ASP A 107 5.35 -3.98 -6.66
C ASP A 107 6.25 -5.17 -6.30
N MET A 108 5.71 -6.17 -5.60
CA MET A 108 6.41 -7.42 -5.29
C MET A 108 6.83 -8.17 -6.56
N ILE A 109 5.91 -8.37 -7.50
CA ILE A 109 6.17 -9.12 -8.73
C ILE A 109 7.21 -8.42 -9.59
N ILE A 110 7.08 -7.10 -9.77
CA ILE A 110 7.97 -6.34 -10.64
C ILE A 110 9.35 -6.22 -10.02
N SER A 111 9.45 -5.94 -8.71
CA SER A 111 10.74 -5.88 -8.04
C SER A 111 11.45 -7.23 -8.02
N PHE A 112 10.71 -8.34 -7.92
CA PHE A 112 11.25 -9.69 -8.11
C PHE A 112 11.83 -9.87 -9.52
N ILE A 113 11.08 -9.50 -10.57
CA ILE A 113 11.55 -9.60 -11.96
C ILE A 113 12.78 -8.72 -12.18
N VAL A 114 12.77 -7.48 -11.68
CA VAL A 114 13.92 -6.57 -11.77
C VAL A 114 15.14 -7.17 -11.06
N ALA A 115 14.98 -7.69 -9.84
CA ALA A 115 16.07 -8.35 -9.12
C ALA A 115 16.60 -9.57 -9.85
N TYR A 116 15.73 -10.38 -10.46
CA TYR A 116 16.12 -11.52 -11.25
C TYR A 116 16.97 -11.11 -12.48
N VAL A 117 16.54 -10.08 -13.21
CA VAL A 117 17.24 -9.59 -14.41
C VAL A 117 18.59 -8.95 -14.05
N TYR A 118 18.63 -8.10 -13.03
CA TYR A 118 19.83 -7.31 -12.71
C TYR A 118 20.90 -8.05 -11.91
N ASN A 119 20.55 -9.10 -11.16
CA ASN A 119 21.53 -9.88 -10.42
C ASN A 119 22.20 -10.99 -11.26
N GLY A 120 21.78 -11.19 -12.52
CA GLY A 120 22.60 -11.78 -13.59
C GLY A 120 23.04 -13.25 -13.45
N VAL A 121 22.68 -13.94 -12.37
CA VAL A 121 23.00 -15.36 -12.17
C VAL A 121 21.74 -16.18 -12.42
N TRP A 122 21.74 -16.96 -13.50
CA TRP A 122 20.70 -17.95 -13.78
C TRP A 122 20.49 -18.80 -12.52
N TRP A 123 19.27 -18.84 -11.99
CA TRP A 123 18.89 -19.58 -10.76
C TRP A 123 19.36 -19.00 -9.41
N ASN A 124 19.76 -17.72 -9.32
CA ASN A 124 19.97 -17.07 -8.03
C ASN A 124 18.65 -16.59 -7.40
N PHE A 125 17.83 -17.56 -7.00
CA PHE A 125 16.63 -17.30 -6.20
C PHE A 125 17.01 -16.98 -4.75
N SER A 126 17.98 -17.71 -4.18
CA SER A 126 18.45 -17.54 -2.81
C SER A 126 19.97 -17.77 -2.71
N SER A 127 20.79 -16.72 -2.84
CA SER A 127 22.24 -16.82 -2.57
C SER A 127 22.49 -16.93 -1.06
N THR A 128 23.42 -17.77 -0.64
CA THR A 128 23.84 -17.88 0.77
C THR A 128 24.45 -16.59 1.32
N ASN A 129 24.84 -15.66 0.44
CA ASN A 129 25.32 -14.33 0.81
C ASN A 129 24.31 -13.21 0.46
N SER A 130 23.03 -13.55 0.36
CA SER A 130 21.92 -12.60 0.16
C SER A 130 21.34 -12.10 1.48
N LEU A 131 20.68 -10.95 1.43
CA LEU A 131 19.93 -10.39 2.57
C LEU A 131 18.82 -11.34 3.01
N PHE A 132 18.12 -11.93 2.05
CA PHE A 132 17.10 -12.95 2.28
C PHE A 132 17.63 -14.13 3.10
N PHE A 133 18.80 -14.68 2.74
CA PHE A 133 19.39 -15.82 3.44
C PHE A 133 19.88 -15.44 4.84
N TRP A 134 20.57 -14.30 4.98
CA TRP A 134 21.02 -13.78 6.26
C TRP A 134 19.88 -13.54 7.24
N ALA A 135 18.77 -13.00 6.74
CA ALA A 135 17.60 -12.70 7.54
C ALA A 135 16.83 -13.95 7.98
N THR A 136 16.57 -14.85 7.04
CA THR A 136 15.65 -15.95 7.29
C THR A 136 16.34 -17.17 7.88
N GLY A 137 17.63 -17.38 7.59
CA GLY A 137 18.36 -18.59 7.96
C GLY A 137 17.80 -19.88 7.33
N ILE A 138 16.88 -19.76 6.36
CA ILE A 138 16.15 -20.90 5.79
C ILE A 138 16.94 -21.46 4.60
N MET A 139 17.43 -22.70 4.73
CA MET A 139 17.91 -23.50 3.59
C MET A 139 16.78 -24.18 2.82
N ASP A 140 15.59 -24.35 3.42
CA ASP A 140 14.48 -25.10 2.82
C ASP A 140 13.39 -24.17 2.24
N VAL A 141 13.62 -23.81 0.98
CA VAL A 141 13.04 -22.68 0.25
C VAL A 141 11.56 -22.88 -0.12
N HIS A 142 11.06 -24.12 -0.14
CA HIS A 142 9.80 -24.43 -0.86
C HIS A 142 8.51 -24.27 -0.04
N PHE A 143 8.52 -24.56 1.27
CA PHE A 143 7.30 -24.52 2.09
C PHE A 143 7.05 -23.17 2.76
N TYR A 144 8.11 -22.45 3.12
CA TYR A 144 8.01 -21.23 3.93
C TYR A 144 7.80 -19.95 3.11
N ILE A 145 8.27 -19.93 1.85
CA ILE A 145 8.21 -18.73 1.00
C ILE A 145 6.78 -18.33 0.64
N PRO A 146 5.87 -19.23 0.19
CA PRO A 146 4.50 -18.84 -0.13
C PRO A 146 3.78 -18.19 1.06
N ILE A 147 4.00 -18.73 2.27
CA ILE A 147 3.43 -18.17 3.50
C ILE A 147 4.00 -16.77 3.76
N LYS A 148 5.31 -16.59 3.65
CA LYS A 148 5.95 -15.27 3.82
C LYS A 148 5.46 -14.25 2.79
N ILE A 149 5.27 -14.63 1.52
CA ILE A 149 4.69 -13.76 0.49
C ILE A 149 3.29 -13.29 0.92
N LEU A 150 2.43 -14.21 1.35
CA LEU A 150 1.07 -13.86 1.77
C LEU A 150 1.06 -12.92 2.99
N LEU A 151 1.93 -13.18 3.97
CA LEU A 151 2.05 -12.35 5.17
C LEU A 151 2.54 -10.93 4.82
N VAL A 152 3.57 -10.83 3.99
CA VAL A 152 4.12 -9.55 3.51
C VAL A 152 3.07 -8.79 2.70
N LEU A 153 2.39 -9.46 1.79
CA LEU A 153 1.32 -8.86 1.00
C LEU A 153 0.22 -8.31 1.90
N PHE A 154 -0.21 -9.07 2.92
CA PHE A 154 -1.27 -8.67 3.82
C PHE A 154 -0.90 -7.47 4.70
N ILE A 155 0.29 -7.47 5.32
CA ILE A 155 0.73 -6.34 6.16
C ILE A 155 0.86 -5.07 5.34
N ASN A 156 1.62 -5.12 4.25
CA ASN A 156 1.92 -3.90 3.48
C ASN A 156 0.66 -3.37 2.79
N SER A 157 -0.22 -4.24 2.29
CA SER A 157 -1.52 -3.79 1.77
C SER A 157 -2.41 -3.22 2.87
N GLY A 158 -2.34 -3.74 4.10
CA GLY A 158 -3.03 -3.20 5.27
C GLY A 158 -2.55 -1.80 5.64
N GLU A 159 -1.24 -1.56 5.63
CA GLU A 159 -0.65 -0.24 5.90
C GLU A 159 -1.09 0.78 4.83
N VAL A 160 -0.93 0.46 3.54
CA VAL A 160 -1.42 1.31 2.45
C VAL A 160 -2.93 1.54 2.57
N TYR A 161 -3.69 0.50 2.90
CA TYR A 161 -5.13 0.58 3.07
C TYR A 161 -5.52 1.57 4.17
N VAL A 162 -4.87 1.54 5.35
CA VAL A 162 -5.11 2.49 6.45
C VAL A 162 -4.94 3.94 5.98
N VAL A 163 -3.89 4.23 5.21
CA VAL A 163 -3.66 5.57 4.65
C VAL A 163 -4.76 5.95 3.66
N LEU A 164 -5.15 5.04 2.77
CA LEU A 164 -6.21 5.28 1.78
C LEU A 164 -7.58 5.54 2.42
N ILE A 165 -7.97 4.75 3.43
CA ILE A 165 -9.25 4.97 4.14
C ILE A 165 -9.23 6.23 4.99
N GLY A 166 -8.07 6.59 5.56
CA GLY A 166 -7.88 7.86 6.26
C GLY A 166 -8.04 9.04 5.31
N GLY A 167 -7.45 8.95 4.12
CA GLY A 167 -7.65 9.92 3.05
C GLY A 167 -9.12 10.00 2.59
N LEU A 168 -9.80 8.87 2.43
CA LEU A 168 -11.23 8.84 2.11
C LEU A 168 -12.07 9.54 3.19
N LEU A 169 -11.76 9.33 4.47
CA LEU A 169 -12.42 10.00 5.58
C LEU A 169 -12.28 11.52 5.49
N ILE A 170 -11.05 12.01 5.22
CA ILE A 170 -10.77 13.43 5.02
C ILE A 170 -11.55 13.98 3.83
N TYR A 171 -11.64 13.21 2.74
CA TYR A 171 -12.45 13.61 1.59
C TYR A 171 -13.94 13.73 1.95
N TRP A 172 -14.49 12.78 2.71
CA TRP A 172 -15.87 12.86 3.19
C TRP A 172 -16.13 14.05 4.13
N LEU A 173 -15.12 14.50 4.86
CA LEU A 173 -15.21 15.66 5.77
C LEU A 173 -15.13 17.00 5.04
N PHE A 174 -14.18 17.16 4.12
CA PHE A 174 -13.85 18.45 3.51
C PHE A 174 -14.31 18.58 2.05
N ASN A 175 -14.76 17.50 1.42
CA ASN A 175 -15.12 17.42 0.00
C ASN A 175 -14.06 18.04 -0.94
N SER A 176 -12.79 17.96 -0.54
CA SER A 176 -11.68 18.60 -1.25
C SER A 176 -10.59 17.59 -1.54
N LYS A 177 -10.34 17.38 -2.85
CA LYS A 177 -9.25 16.51 -3.34
C LYS A 177 -7.88 17.03 -2.92
N ILE A 178 -7.69 18.35 -2.92
CA ILE A 178 -6.42 18.97 -2.59
C ILE A 178 -6.08 18.75 -1.11
N ILE A 179 -7.03 19.03 -0.21
CA ILE A 179 -6.85 18.81 1.23
C ILE A 179 -6.55 17.33 1.51
N THR A 180 -7.27 16.45 0.83
CA THR A 180 -7.09 15.01 0.97
C THR A 180 -5.70 14.56 0.54
N MET A 181 -5.24 14.98 -0.64
CA MET A 181 -3.90 14.64 -1.15
C MET A 181 -2.79 15.19 -0.26
N LEU A 182 -2.92 16.42 0.22
CA LEU A 182 -1.95 17.02 1.15
C LEU A 182 -1.90 16.26 2.47
N ALA A 183 -3.06 15.87 3.03
CA ALA A 183 -3.12 15.10 4.26
C ALA A 183 -2.53 13.69 4.09
N THR A 184 -2.79 13.03 2.96
CA THR A 184 -2.17 11.73 2.62
C THR A 184 -0.66 11.84 2.54
N LEU A 185 -0.13 12.87 1.86
CA LEU A 185 1.31 13.12 1.80
C LEU A 185 1.89 13.37 3.19
N LEU A 186 1.27 14.24 3.99
CA LEU A 186 1.69 14.52 5.36
C LEU A 186 1.69 13.27 6.23
N PHE A 187 0.70 12.39 6.10
CA PHE A 187 0.66 11.13 6.84
C PHE A 187 1.84 10.23 6.45
N CYS A 188 2.13 10.11 5.15
CA CYS A 188 3.29 9.36 4.66
C CYS A 188 4.61 9.98 5.15
N PHE A 189 4.69 11.30 5.29
CA PHE A 189 5.87 12.00 5.85
C PHE A 189 6.03 11.82 7.36
N CYS A 190 4.94 11.88 8.13
CA CYS A 190 4.97 11.80 9.58
C CYS A 190 5.24 10.37 10.10
N GLU A 191 4.99 9.35 9.28
CA GLU A 191 5.27 7.98 9.68
C GLU A 191 6.80 7.75 9.74
N ASN A 192 7.30 7.73 10.99
CA ASN A 192 8.71 7.78 11.36
C ASN A 192 9.56 6.68 10.70
N ARG A 193 8.93 5.53 10.38
CA ARG A 193 9.53 4.41 9.63
C ARG A 193 10.09 4.83 8.26
N TYR A 194 9.54 5.89 7.66
CA TYR A 194 9.92 6.41 6.34
C TYR A 194 10.89 7.60 6.41
N LEU A 195 10.76 8.44 7.45
CA LEU A 195 11.71 9.52 7.76
C LEU A 195 13.10 8.99 8.12
N HIS A 196 13.16 7.86 8.82
CA HIS A 196 14.42 7.20 9.15
C HIS A 196 15.22 6.79 7.91
N VAL A 197 14.61 6.55 6.74
CA VAL A 197 15.35 6.20 5.51
C VAL A 197 15.97 7.43 4.84
N LEU A 198 15.35 8.61 5.01
CA LEU A 198 15.86 9.87 4.46
C LEU A 198 17.01 10.44 5.28
N PHE A 199 17.00 10.24 6.60
CA PHE A 199 17.92 10.92 7.53
C PHE A 199 18.82 9.98 8.34
N THR A 200 18.55 8.69 8.38
CA THR A 200 19.40 7.70 9.07
C THR A 200 19.74 6.52 8.16
N LYS A 201 20.92 5.93 8.34
CA LYS A 201 21.27 4.65 7.71
C LYS A 201 20.38 3.55 8.32
N SER A 202 19.12 3.43 7.89
CA SER A 202 18.29 2.28 8.29
C SER A 202 19.02 1.00 7.88
N GLY A 203 19.16 0.07 8.82
CA GLY A 203 19.89 -1.16 8.61
C GLY A 203 19.24 -1.97 7.50
N TRP A 204 20.05 -2.50 6.59
CA TRP A 204 19.64 -3.31 5.44
C TRP A 204 18.76 -4.51 5.84
N GLY A 205 18.86 -4.95 7.10
CA GLY A 205 18.08 -6.04 7.69
C GLY A 205 16.86 -5.61 8.50
N ASP A 206 16.58 -4.32 8.72
CA ASP A 206 15.49 -3.90 9.63
C ASP A 206 14.11 -4.37 9.13
N TYR A 207 13.88 -4.34 7.82
CA TYR A 207 12.63 -4.81 7.22
C TYR A 207 12.52 -6.34 7.22
N TYR A 208 13.64 -7.02 7.02
CA TYR A 208 13.73 -8.46 7.13
C TYR A 208 13.54 -8.95 8.57
N ASN A 209 14.07 -8.20 9.54
CA ASN A 209 13.90 -8.44 10.96
C ASN A 209 12.43 -8.34 11.36
N GLU A 210 11.64 -7.44 10.76
CA GLU A 210 10.19 -7.39 10.99
C GLU A 210 9.44 -8.62 10.45
N LEU A 211 9.94 -9.22 9.38
CA LEU A 211 9.35 -10.43 8.78
C LEU A 211 9.76 -11.70 9.50
N VAL A 212 10.90 -11.68 10.19
CA VAL A 212 11.48 -12.84 10.89
C VAL A 212 11.15 -12.80 12.37
N ASP A 213 11.08 -11.62 12.99
CA ASP A 213 10.70 -11.42 14.39
C ASP A 213 9.18 -11.39 14.54
N SER A 214 8.65 -12.44 15.18
CA SER A 214 7.23 -12.60 15.47
C SER A 214 6.65 -11.46 16.31
N LYS A 215 7.45 -10.79 17.15
CA LYS A 215 7.00 -9.66 17.98
C LYS A 215 6.75 -8.41 17.15
N LEU A 216 7.68 -8.07 16.26
CA LEU A 216 7.55 -6.93 15.35
C LEU A 216 6.41 -7.13 14.35
N TYR A 217 6.23 -8.37 13.88
CA TYR A 217 5.10 -8.77 13.06
C TYR A 217 3.76 -8.54 13.76
N VAL A 218 3.58 -9.08 14.97
CA VAL A 218 2.33 -8.91 15.76
C VAL A 218 2.08 -7.44 16.08
N SER A 219 3.12 -6.69 16.42
CA SER A 219 3.02 -5.23 16.65
C SER A 219 2.51 -4.48 15.42
N SER A 220 2.99 -4.83 14.23
CA SER A 220 2.55 -4.22 12.96
C SER A 220 1.10 -4.54 12.64
N LEU A 221 0.68 -5.81 12.82
CA LEU A 221 -0.72 -6.20 12.69
C LEU A 221 -1.64 -5.44 13.65
N LEU A 222 -1.25 -5.33 14.92
CA LEU A 222 -2.02 -4.60 15.92
C LEU A 222 -2.18 -3.12 15.54
N ARG A 223 -1.11 -2.48 15.04
CA ARG A 223 -1.18 -1.08 14.55
C ARG A 223 -2.17 -0.93 13.39
N ILE A 224 -2.15 -1.83 12.41
CA ILE A 224 -3.10 -1.82 11.28
C ILE A 224 -4.53 -1.98 11.79
N ILE A 225 -4.79 -2.98 12.64
CA ILE A 225 -6.12 -3.24 13.20
C ILE A 225 -6.64 -2.02 13.97
N ILE A 226 -5.80 -1.44 14.85
CA ILE A 226 -6.16 -0.25 15.61
C ILE A 226 -6.46 0.92 14.68
N GLY A 227 -5.63 1.14 13.65
CA GLY A 227 -5.84 2.20 12.65
C GLY A 227 -7.18 2.05 11.92
N ILE A 228 -7.50 0.85 11.45
CA ILE A 228 -8.79 0.55 10.81
C ILE A 228 -9.95 0.80 11.77
N LEU A 229 -9.86 0.32 13.02
CA LEU A 229 -10.92 0.49 14.02
C LEU A 229 -11.19 1.96 14.33
N ILE A 230 -10.14 2.77 14.50
CA ILE A 230 -10.27 4.22 14.73
C ILE A 230 -10.97 4.89 13.56
N ILE A 231 -10.54 4.61 12.32
CA ILE A 231 -11.12 5.24 11.13
C ILE A 231 -12.58 4.82 10.93
N MET A 232 -12.91 3.55 11.20
CA MET A 232 -14.28 3.04 11.14
C MET A 232 -15.18 3.62 12.23
N LEU A 233 -14.64 3.87 13.43
CA LEU A 233 -15.37 4.51 14.51
C LEU A 233 -15.70 5.97 14.16
N ILE A 234 -14.73 6.73 13.63
CA ILE A 234 -14.96 8.11 13.20
C ILE A 234 -15.94 8.15 12.00
N SER A 235 -15.79 7.25 11.04
CA SER A 235 -16.66 7.19 9.86
C SER A 235 -18.09 6.84 10.20
N PHE A 236 -18.34 6.05 11.25
CA PHE A 236 -19.69 5.74 11.73
C PHE A 236 -20.47 7.01 12.11
N PHE A 237 -19.82 7.97 12.78
CA PHE A 237 -20.43 9.24 13.15
C PHE A 237 -20.66 10.17 11.96
N ILE A 238 -19.80 10.12 10.95
CA ILE A 238 -19.91 10.97 9.76
C ILE A 238 -21.01 10.43 8.83
N THR A 239 -20.95 9.14 8.52
CA THR A 239 -21.89 8.47 7.61
C THR A 239 -23.28 8.28 8.22
N GLY A 240 -23.40 8.35 9.55
CA GLY A 240 -24.68 8.27 10.28
C GLY A 240 -25.49 9.58 10.32
N ARG A 241 -24.92 10.72 9.92
CA ARG A 241 -25.68 12.00 9.88
C ARG A 241 -26.51 12.09 8.61
N LYS A 242 -27.82 11.79 8.72
CA LYS A 242 -28.92 11.90 7.73
C LYS A 242 -28.70 11.19 6.38
N ASP A 243 -29.69 10.37 5.99
CA ASP A 243 -29.80 9.81 4.64
C ASP A 243 -29.85 10.92 3.59
N PHE A 244 -29.35 10.63 2.38
CA PHE A 244 -29.27 11.59 1.28
C PHE A 244 -30.63 12.18 0.87
N ILE A 245 -31.74 11.58 1.31
CA ILE A 245 -33.11 12.00 1.03
C ILE A 245 -33.88 12.01 2.35
N ASN A 246 -33.80 13.13 3.06
CA ASN A 246 -34.87 13.61 3.95
C ASN A 246 -35.17 15.08 3.58
N GLY A 247 -35.22 15.35 2.28
CA GLY A 247 -35.65 16.63 1.69
C GLY A 247 -37.16 16.71 1.45
N ASP A 248 -37.85 15.57 1.31
CA ASP A 248 -39.27 15.55 0.92
C ASP A 248 -40.25 15.52 2.12
N LYS A 249 -39.79 15.85 3.32
CA LYS A 249 -40.65 16.03 4.51
C LYS A 249 -40.57 17.42 5.12
N ALA A 250 -40.09 18.40 4.35
CA ALA A 250 -40.14 19.82 4.73
C ALA A 250 -41.15 20.63 3.89
N GLU A 251 -41.86 19.99 2.95
CA GLU A 251 -42.92 20.61 2.15
C GLU A 251 -44.19 19.72 2.13
N GLN A 252 -44.74 19.43 3.31
CA GLN A 252 -46.17 19.16 3.56
C GLN A 252 -46.49 19.61 4.98
#